data_AF-A0A438C1H4-F1
#
_entry.id   AF-A0A438C1H4-F1
#
_cell.length_a   1.000
_cell.length_b   1.000
_cell.length_c   1.000
_cell.angle_alpha   90.00
_cell.angle_beta   90.00
_cell.angle_gamma   90.00
#
_symmetry.space_group_name_H-M   'P 1'
#
loop_
_entity.id
_entity.type
_entity.pdbx_description
1 polymer ?
#
loop_
_entity_poly.entity_id
_entity_poly.type
_entity_poly.pdbx_seq_one_letter_code
_entity_poly.pdbx_strand_id
1 'polypeptide(L)'
;MMGDWSALPQELLGLIFIRLRHAADIIRFRAVCTSWKLVAMEAKQLHLKPLSPMLLLPPNAQNEVHNLLDFSTHKACKIELPETEGAWCSTSWKGWLLTINFSFPYAMNLLNPISRLQIQLPPATMFEDAHSETEDTSIPTECFISKMVASSSPSDPNCIIMVIHSMWNKLAFCKPGDREWKTLKSGIYHFQDIIFYKGNFYATAKLEVGIVQCDLCPEPKVIPFAPPVWARSLENKYLVESCGELLQVSRFLHYDDDRDEMSPYNTIIFEVFKLDFNTRTWIKVENLGDNSLFLGHSGTFSISTQDSLEFKKNCVYFLDDYLTAYYLSEFPQGCTDMGVFNLETQMVEPAFPTTQVWRTPLLWIIPDLFMGEFLISH
;
A
#
# COMPACT_ATOMS: atom_id res chain seq x y z
N MET A 1 11.65 -5.70 45.17
CA MET A 1 12.59 -5.51 44.04
C MET A 1 11.86 -5.90 42.78
N MET A 2 11.57 -4.92 41.90
CA MET A 2 11.16 -5.22 40.53
C MET A 2 12.39 -5.80 39.83
N GLY A 3 12.30 -7.02 39.30
CA GLY A 3 13.41 -7.63 38.56
C GLY A 3 13.75 -6.79 37.33
N ASP A 4 15.04 -6.61 37.07
CA ASP A 4 15.50 -5.91 35.88
C ASP A 4 15.31 -6.80 34.64
N TRP A 5 14.18 -6.62 33.95
CA TRP A 5 13.86 -7.33 32.73
C TRP A 5 14.86 -7.06 31.59
N SER A 6 15.67 -5.98 31.68
CA SER A 6 16.70 -5.71 30.67
C SER A 6 17.86 -6.72 30.73
N ALA A 7 18.00 -7.46 31.85
CA ALA A 7 19.01 -8.49 32.06
C ALA A 7 18.55 -9.93 31.74
N LEU A 8 17.39 -10.10 31.09
CA LEU A 8 16.88 -11.42 30.71
C LEU A 8 17.84 -12.08 29.67
N PRO A 9 18.17 -13.38 29.81
CA PRO A 9 18.95 -14.11 28.81
C PRO A 9 18.35 -14.03 27.41
N GLN A 10 19.21 -13.96 26.39
CA GLN A 10 18.81 -13.78 24.99
C GLN A 10 17.91 -14.92 24.49
N GLU A 11 18.10 -16.14 24.98
CA GLU A 11 17.28 -17.30 24.63
C GLU A 11 15.83 -17.13 25.09
N LEU A 12 15.63 -16.60 26.30
CA LEU A 12 14.29 -16.33 26.84
C LEU A 12 13.63 -15.16 26.10
N LEU A 13 14.41 -14.13 25.77
CA LEU A 13 13.94 -13.02 24.93
C LEU A 13 13.49 -13.51 23.56
N GLY A 14 14.23 -14.44 22.94
CA GLY A 14 13.85 -15.05 21.67
C GLY A 14 12.53 -15.81 21.79
N LEU A 15 12.35 -16.61 22.86
CA LEU A 15 11.11 -17.34 23.12
C LEU A 15 9.91 -16.42 23.40
N ILE A 16 10.13 -15.25 23.99
CA ILE A 16 9.09 -14.23 24.15
C ILE A 16 8.77 -13.62 22.78
N PHE A 17 9.79 -13.24 22.02
CA PHE A 17 9.66 -12.56 20.74
C PHE A 17 8.83 -13.37 19.73
N ILE A 18 9.12 -14.68 19.58
CA ILE A 18 8.40 -15.56 18.64
C ILE A 18 6.91 -15.75 19.00
N ARG A 19 6.50 -15.38 20.22
CA ARG A 19 5.10 -15.44 20.67
C ARG A 19 4.37 -14.12 20.48
N LEU A 20 5.07 -13.03 20.16
CA LEU A 20 4.43 -11.74 19.86
C LEU A 20 3.71 -11.85 18.52
N ARG A 21 2.41 -11.60 18.54
CA ARG A 21 1.53 -11.65 17.35
C ARG A 21 1.23 -10.27 16.78
N HIS A 22 1.31 -9.25 17.64
CA HIS A 22 0.91 -7.90 17.30
C HIS A 22 2.14 -7.06 16.95
N ALA A 23 2.06 -6.36 15.84
CA ALA A 23 3.14 -5.49 15.39
C ALA A 23 3.50 -4.40 16.41
N ALA A 24 2.51 -3.85 17.13
CA ALA A 24 2.74 -2.88 18.20
C ALA A 24 3.65 -3.43 19.32
N ASP A 25 3.47 -4.69 19.70
CA ASP A 25 4.28 -5.33 20.74
C ASP A 25 5.70 -5.60 20.24
N ILE A 26 5.85 -5.95 18.97
CA ILE A 26 7.17 -6.11 18.34
C ILE A 26 7.93 -4.79 18.26
N ILE A 27 7.25 -3.70 17.88
CA ILE A 27 7.83 -2.35 17.87
C ILE A 27 8.32 -2.00 19.29
N ARG A 28 7.48 -2.21 20.31
CA ARG A 28 7.83 -1.94 21.72
C ARG A 28 8.98 -2.81 22.20
N PHE A 29 8.98 -4.10 21.86
CA PHE A 29 10.04 -5.04 22.20
C PHE A 29 11.39 -4.57 21.66
N ARG A 30 11.44 -4.14 20.39
CA ARG A 30 12.66 -3.63 19.75
C ARG A 30 13.12 -2.29 20.32
N ALA A 31 12.22 -1.50 20.90
CA ALA A 31 12.50 -0.20 21.47
C ALA A 31 13.07 -0.24 22.90
N VAL A 32 13.13 -1.41 23.55
CA VAL A 32 13.61 -1.53 24.94
C VAL A 32 15.09 -1.18 25.08
N CYS A 33 15.96 -1.92 24.38
CA CYS A 33 17.41 -1.69 24.35
C CYS A 33 18.07 -2.42 23.18
N THR A 34 19.37 -2.18 22.95
CA THR A 34 20.14 -2.80 21.86
C THR A 34 20.10 -4.34 21.90
N SER A 35 20.13 -4.95 23.09
CA SER A 35 20.09 -6.42 23.24
C SER A 35 18.76 -7.00 22.73
N TRP A 36 17.63 -6.43 23.13
CA TRP A 36 16.31 -6.86 22.67
C TRP A 36 16.13 -6.64 21.17
N LYS A 37 16.64 -5.50 20.65
CA LYS A 37 16.65 -5.22 19.21
C LYS A 37 17.43 -6.30 18.42
N LEU A 38 18.58 -6.73 18.92
CA LEU A 38 19.38 -7.79 18.29
C LEU A 38 18.65 -9.14 18.31
N VAL A 39 18.09 -9.53 19.45
CA VAL A 39 17.31 -10.77 19.56
C VAL A 39 16.12 -10.79 18.59
N ALA A 40 15.41 -9.67 18.46
CA ALA A 40 14.32 -9.55 17.49
C ALA A 40 14.80 -9.71 16.03
N MET A 41 16.01 -9.25 15.72
CA MET A 41 16.61 -9.40 14.39
C MET A 41 17.04 -10.83 14.11
N GLU A 42 17.55 -11.55 15.11
CA GLU A 42 18.01 -12.95 15.02
C GLU A 42 16.85 -13.95 15.00
N ALA A 43 15.90 -13.82 15.93
CA ALA A 43 14.73 -14.71 16.05
C ALA A 43 13.85 -14.72 14.79
N LYS A 44 13.96 -13.68 13.95
CA LYS A 44 13.30 -13.60 12.66
C LYS A 44 13.75 -14.66 11.65
N GLN A 45 14.98 -15.17 11.74
CA GLN A 45 15.45 -16.26 10.88
C GLN A 45 14.72 -17.59 11.18
N LEU A 46 14.04 -17.67 12.33
CA LEU A 46 13.49 -18.90 12.91
C LEU A 46 11.96 -19.05 12.77
N HIS A 47 11.34 -18.40 11.78
CA HIS A 47 9.90 -18.44 11.44
C HIS A 47 9.06 -17.37 12.16
N LEU A 48 8.84 -16.23 11.48
CA LEU A 48 7.77 -15.31 11.85
C LEU A 48 6.57 -15.52 10.94
N LYS A 49 5.40 -15.63 11.55
CA LYS A 49 4.11 -15.49 10.86
C LYS A 49 3.99 -14.06 10.30
N PRO A 50 3.24 -13.84 9.22
CA PRO A 50 2.94 -12.50 8.73
C PRO A 50 2.34 -11.66 9.85
N LEU A 51 2.79 -10.42 10.00
CA LEU A 51 2.20 -9.51 10.97
C LEU A 51 0.82 -9.07 10.51
N SER A 52 -0.08 -8.90 11.47
CA SER A 52 -1.38 -8.31 11.22
C SER A 52 -1.22 -6.94 10.56
N PRO A 53 -2.02 -6.65 9.51
CA PRO A 53 -2.08 -5.32 8.92
C PRO A 53 -2.36 -4.26 9.98
N MET A 54 -1.75 -3.10 9.80
CA MET A 54 -1.96 -1.89 10.58
C MET A 54 -2.42 -0.77 9.66
N LEU A 55 -2.99 0.28 10.24
CA LEU A 55 -3.32 1.50 9.52
C LEU A 55 -2.40 2.62 10.00
N LEU A 56 -1.64 3.22 9.08
CA LEU A 56 -0.94 4.46 9.36
C LEU A 56 -1.97 5.58 9.33
N LEU A 57 -2.20 6.15 10.51
CA LEU A 57 -2.98 7.33 10.70
C LEU A 57 -2.08 8.55 10.45
N PRO A 58 -2.59 9.55 9.74
CA PRO A 58 -1.84 10.77 9.49
C PRO A 58 -1.69 11.61 10.76
N PRO A 59 -0.76 12.57 10.77
CA PRO A 59 -0.64 13.53 11.85
C PRO A 59 -1.95 14.31 11.96
N ASN A 60 -2.37 14.62 13.19
CA ASN A 60 -3.52 15.50 13.41
C ASN A 60 -3.05 16.96 13.55
N ALA A 61 -3.94 17.92 13.40
CA ALA A 61 -3.59 19.36 13.46
C ALA A 61 -2.99 19.80 14.82
N GLN A 62 -3.05 18.96 15.85
CA GLN A 62 -2.54 19.23 17.20
C GLN A 62 -1.25 18.45 17.52
N ASN A 63 -0.86 17.49 16.70
CA ASN A 63 0.22 16.55 16.96
C ASN A 63 0.81 16.07 15.62
N GLU A 64 2.04 16.49 15.34
CA GLU A 64 2.80 16.17 14.13
C GLU A 64 3.28 14.70 14.07
N VAL A 65 2.84 13.86 15.01
CA VAL A 65 3.28 12.47 15.15
C VAL A 65 2.29 11.52 14.49
N HIS A 66 2.81 10.61 13.66
CA HIS A 66 2.06 9.51 13.07
C HIS A 66 1.60 8.49 14.12
N ASN A 67 0.45 7.86 13.88
CA ASN A 67 -0.05 6.79 14.74
C ASN A 67 -0.28 5.53 13.92
N LEU A 68 0.02 4.37 14.47
CA LEU A 68 -0.33 3.08 13.90
C LEU A 68 -1.53 2.53 14.65
N LEU A 69 -2.67 2.41 13.97
CA LEU A 69 -3.82 1.71 14.52
C LEU A 69 -3.61 0.21 14.37
N ASP A 70 -3.65 -0.48 15.52
CA ASP A 70 -3.67 -1.94 15.58
C ASP A 70 -5.13 -2.41 15.64
N PHE A 71 -5.56 -3.15 14.60
CA PHE A 71 -6.94 -3.66 14.51
C PHE A 71 -7.25 -4.69 15.59
N SER A 72 -6.27 -5.46 16.05
CA SER A 72 -6.48 -6.50 17.05
C SER A 72 -6.80 -5.94 18.43
N THR A 73 -6.19 -4.80 18.78
CA THR A 73 -6.36 -4.16 20.08
C THR A 73 -7.29 -2.96 20.04
N HIS A 74 -7.68 -2.51 18.84
CA HIS A 74 -8.34 -1.22 18.59
C HIS A 74 -7.63 -0.04 19.27
N LYS A 75 -6.31 -0.15 19.48
CA LYS A 75 -5.48 0.88 20.09
C LYS A 75 -4.52 1.45 19.07
N ALA A 76 -4.42 2.78 19.08
CA ALA A 76 -3.36 3.47 18.37
C ALA A 76 -2.05 3.36 19.16
N CYS A 77 -1.00 2.86 18.52
CA CYS A 77 0.37 3.00 18.98
C CYS A 77 0.98 4.23 18.31
N LYS A 78 1.53 5.15 19.10
CA LYS A 78 2.30 6.26 18.56
C LYS A 78 3.58 5.74 17.93
N ILE A 79 3.93 6.26 16.75
CA ILE A 79 5.23 6.04 16.14
C ILE A 79 5.81 7.38 15.72
N GLU A 80 7.01 7.66 16.19
CA GLU A 80 7.75 8.85 15.76
C GLU A 80 8.49 8.53 14.47
N LEU A 81 8.21 9.31 13.43
CA LEU A 81 8.84 9.22 12.11
C LEU A 81 9.38 10.60 11.72
N PRO A 82 10.44 11.11 12.39
CA PRO A 82 11.06 12.39 12.02
C PRO A 82 11.51 12.44 10.56
N GLU A 83 11.77 11.31 9.91
CA GLU A 83 12.08 11.22 8.48
C GLU A 83 10.94 11.65 7.56
N THR A 84 9.70 11.66 8.06
CA THR A 84 8.54 12.15 7.31
C THR A 84 8.27 13.63 7.58
N GLU A 85 9.09 14.30 8.42
CA GLU A 85 8.98 15.74 8.62
C GLU A 85 9.28 16.47 7.32
N GLY A 86 8.36 17.34 6.89
CA GLY A 86 8.49 18.03 5.62
C GLY A 86 8.20 17.17 4.38
N ALA A 87 7.59 16.00 4.55
CA ALA A 87 7.19 15.10 3.47
C ALA A 87 5.79 14.51 3.69
N TRP A 88 5.08 14.19 2.61
CA TRP A 88 3.87 13.37 2.71
C TRP A 88 4.18 11.89 2.48
N CYS A 89 3.44 11.02 3.15
CA CYS A 89 3.43 9.59 2.85
C CYS A 89 2.37 9.34 1.77
N SER A 90 2.81 9.09 0.53
CA SER A 90 1.91 8.98 -0.64
C SER A 90 1.26 7.60 -0.75
N THR A 91 2.05 6.53 -0.57
CA THR A 91 1.58 5.15 -0.74
C THR A 91 2.47 4.19 0.04
N SER A 92 2.07 2.92 0.09
CA SER A 92 2.74 1.89 0.87
C SER A 92 2.83 0.57 0.13
N TRP A 93 3.93 -0.16 0.32
CA TRP A 93 4.09 -1.49 -0.26
C TRP A 93 4.86 -2.38 0.70
N LYS A 94 4.23 -3.49 1.14
CA LYS A 94 4.83 -4.52 2.02
C LYS A 94 5.78 -3.93 3.07
N GLY A 95 5.28 -3.01 3.88
CA GLY A 95 6.02 -2.43 5.01
C GLY A 95 6.94 -1.26 4.68
N TRP A 96 7.00 -0.84 3.42
CA TRP A 96 7.69 0.37 2.99
C TRP A 96 6.70 1.47 2.68
N LEU A 97 7.06 2.71 3.02
CA LEU A 97 6.32 3.93 2.73
C LEU A 97 7.05 4.69 1.63
N LEU A 98 6.32 5.15 0.62
CA LEU A 98 6.85 6.14 -0.30
C LEU A 98 6.60 7.53 0.28
N THR A 99 7.67 8.26 0.57
CA THR A 99 7.62 9.64 1.02
C THR A 99 8.05 10.58 -0.10
N ILE A 100 7.42 11.75 -0.17
CA ILE A 100 7.76 12.79 -1.12
C ILE A 100 7.81 14.12 -0.38
N ASN A 101 8.93 14.85 -0.51
CA ASN A 101 9.14 16.11 0.21
C ASN A 101 8.24 17.24 -0.32
N PHE A 102 7.80 18.15 0.55
CA PHE A 102 7.08 19.38 0.17
C PHE A 102 7.95 20.36 -0.63
N SER A 103 9.24 20.35 -0.37
CA SER A 103 10.18 21.28 -0.99
C SER A 103 10.69 20.75 -2.33
N PHE A 104 10.76 21.64 -3.31
CA PHE A 104 11.50 21.40 -4.55
C PHE A 104 12.93 20.90 -4.22
N PRO A 105 13.43 19.82 -4.85
CA PRO A 105 12.93 19.18 -6.07
C PRO A 105 11.95 18.02 -5.85
N TYR A 106 11.19 18.01 -4.76
CA TYR A 106 10.24 16.94 -4.41
C TYR A 106 10.93 15.57 -4.32
N ALA A 107 11.97 15.50 -3.47
CA ALA A 107 12.75 14.30 -3.26
C ALA A 107 11.87 13.13 -2.80
N MET A 108 12.11 11.95 -3.37
CA MET A 108 11.32 10.74 -3.11
C MET A 108 12.16 9.71 -2.36
N ASN A 109 11.60 9.11 -1.30
CA ASN A 109 12.29 8.08 -0.53
C ASN A 109 11.36 6.90 -0.21
N LEU A 110 11.94 5.71 -0.12
CA LEU A 110 11.31 4.56 0.50
C LEU A 110 11.76 4.49 1.96
N LEU A 111 10.82 4.62 2.88
CA LEU A 111 11.04 4.54 4.33
C LEU A 111 10.39 3.27 4.88
N ASN A 112 11.17 2.42 5.55
CA ASN A 112 10.59 1.38 6.40
C ASN A 112 10.37 1.97 7.81
N PRO A 113 9.12 2.13 8.28
CA PRO A 113 8.83 2.82 9.54
C PRO A 113 9.32 2.06 10.78
N ILE A 114 9.56 0.75 10.66
CA ILE A 114 10.01 -0.08 11.78
C ILE A 114 11.55 -0.16 11.84
N SER A 115 12.22 -0.33 10.71
CA SER A 115 13.69 -0.38 10.65
C SER A 115 14.34 1.00 10.58
N ARG A 116 13.59 2.02 10.15
CA ARG A 116 14.04 3.39 9.87
C ARG A 116 15.03 3.48 8.71
N LEU A 117 15.14 2.41 7.91
CA LEU A 117 15.94 2.40 6.69
C LEU A 117 15.27 3.30 5.63
N GLN A 118 16.08 4.14 5.00
CA GLN A 118 15.68 5.00 3.89
C GLN A 118 16.45 4.64 2.63
N ILE A 119 15.74 4.61 1.51
CA ILE A 119 16.31 4.39 0.18
C ILE A 119 15.86 5.51 -0.72
N GLN A 120 16.81 6.26 -1.27
CA GLN A 120 16.53 7.37 -2.17
C GLN A 120 16.10 6.84 -3.54
N LEU A 121 15.07 7.46 -4.10
CA LEU A 121 14.61 7.28 -5.47
C LEU A 121 14.86 8.58 -6.26
N PRO A 122 14.80 8.54 -7.61
CA PRO A 122 14.82 9.77 -8.38
C PRO A 122 13.65 10.68 -7.96
N PRO A 123 13.85 12.00 -7.81
CA PRO A 123 12.80 12.94 -7.40
C PRO A 123 11.63 13.01 -8.38
N ALA A 124 10.48 13.51 -7.91
CA ALA A 124 9.28 13.63 -8.73
C ALA A 124 9.43 14.62 -9.91
N THR A 125 10.43 15.50 -9.88
CA THR A 125 10.74 16.40 -11.00
C THR A 125 11.36 15.68 -12.21
N MET A 126 11.79 14.42 -12.06
CA MET A 126 12.45 13.67 -13.13
C MET A 126 11.50 12.79 -13.95
N PHE A 127 10.20 12.81 -13.68
CA PHE A 127 9.22 12.21 -14.58
C PHE A 127 9.07 13.08 -15.84
N GLU A 128 8.85 12.44 -16.99
CA GLU A 128 8.74 13.13 -18.28
C GLU A 128 7.66 14.23 -18.30
N ASP A 129 6.56 14.05 -17.56
CA ASP A 129 5.43 14.99 -17.50
C ASP A 129 5.58 16.07 -16.42
N ALA A 130 6.61 16.02 -15.57
CA ALA A 130 6.72 16.90 -14.40
C ALA A 130 6.84 18.39 -14.76
N HIS A 131 7.39 18.71 -15.95
CA HIS A 131 7.60 20.09 -16.40
C HIS A 131 6.41 20.67 -17.18
N SER A 132 5.53 19.84 -17.75
CA SER A 132 4.31 20.31 -18.42
C SER A 132 3.20 20.67 -17.42
N GLU A 133 3.28 20.14 -16.19
CA GLU A 133 2.21 20.24 -15.20
C GLU A 133 2.44 21.36 -14.16
N THR A 134 3.64 21.95 -14.09
CA THR A 134 3.92 23.09 -13.18
C THR A 134 3.29 24.42 -13.62
N GLU A 135 2.77 24.51 -14.84
CA GLU A 135 2.10 25.72 -15.35
C GLU A 135 0.56 25.66 -15.25
N ASP A 136 -0.04 24.48 -14.98
CA ASP A 136 -1.51 24.30 -14.90
C ASP A 136 -1.92 23.72 -13.53
N THR A 137 -2.09 24.62 -12.56
CA THR A 137 -2.18 24.39 -11.11
C THR A 137 -3.53 23.83 -10.63
N SER A 138 -3.90 22.59 -10.96
CA SER A 138 -5.13 21.98 -10.41
C SER A 138 -4.92 20.76 -9.51
N ILE A 139 -3.82 20.01 -9.64
CA ILE A 139 -3.57 18.85 -8.75
C ILE A 139 -2.36 19.07 -7.86
N PRO A 140 -2.53 18.94 -6.54
CA PRO A 140 -1.43 19.03 -5.58
C PRO A 140 -0.35 17.98 -5.89
N THR A 141 0.93 18.31 -5.72
CA THR A 141 2.06 17.36 -5.89
C THR A 141 1.88 16.12 -5.00
N GLU A 142 1.09 16.26 -3.93
CA GLU A 142 0.61 15.25 -3.01
C GLU A 142 -0.07 14.07 -3.71
N CYS A 143 -0.74 14.32 -4.84
CA CYS A 143 -1.43 13.30 -5.65
C CYS A 143 -0.60 12.77 -6.83
N PHE A 144 0.66 13.19 -6.96
CA PHE A 144 1.45 12.90 -8.15
C PHE A 144 1.78 11.42 -8.31
N ILE A 145 1.86 10.66 -7.21
CA ILE A 145 2.01 9.20 -7.24
C ILE A 145 0.75 8.58 -6.68
N SER A 146 0.09 7.74 -7.48
CA SER A 146 -1.14 7.06 -7.09
C SER A 146 -0.92 5.64 -6.60
N LYS A 147 0.17 4.98 -7.02
CA LYS A 147 0.52 3.65 -6.51
C LYS A 147 1.99 3.31 -6.69
N MET A 148 2.53 2.46 -5.83
CA MET A 148 3.87 1.91 -5.94
C MET A 148 3.89 0.41 -5.64
N VAL A 149 4.64 -0.34 -6.44
CA VAL A 149 4.90 -1.77 -6.25
C VAL A 149 6.35 -2.07 -6.55
N ALA A 150 6.97 -2.90 -5.72
CA ALA A 150 8.32 -3.39 -5.95
C ALA A 150 8.34 -4.87 -6.38
N SER A 151 9.39 -5.27 -7.11
CA SER A 151 9.58 -6.67 -7.53
C SER A 151 10.06 -7.57 -6.37
N SER A 152 10.81 -6.99 -5.44
CA SER A 152 11.36 -7.65 -4.26
C SER A 152 11.48 -6.61 -3.14
N SER A 153 12.17 -6.94 -2.03
CA SER A 153 12.45 -5.93 -1.01
C SER A 153 13.24 -4.77 -1.64
N PRO A 154 12.88 -3.50 -1.39
CA PRO A 154 13.64 -2.34 -1.88
C PRO A 154 15.13 -2.35 -1.52
N SER A 155 15.54 -3.12 -0.51
CA SER A 155 16.95 -3.30 -0.14
C SER A 155 17.71 -4.29 -1.04
N ASP A 156 17.03 -5.03 -1.91
CA ASP A 156 17.65 -5.93 -2.89
C ASP A 156 18.23 -5.10 -4.06
N PRO A 157 19.51 -5.29 -4.43
CA PRO A 157 20.13 -4.55 -5.54
C PRO A 157 19.49 -4.79 -6.90
N ASN A 158 18.75 -5.89 -7.08
CA ASN A 158 18.01 -6.20 -8.31
C ASN A 158 16.54 -5.77 -8.24
N CYS A 159 16.11 -5.14 -7.15
CA CYS A 159 14.75 -4.65 -7.00
C CYS A 159 14.42 -3.63 -8.09
N ILE A 160 13.21 -3.74 -8.63
CA ILE A 160 12.60 -2.77 -9.53
C ILE A 160 11.42 -2.16 -8.79
N ILE A 161 11.35 -0.84 -8.75
CA ILE A 161 10.23 -0.08 -8.24
C ILE A 161 9.43 0.42 -9.42
N MET A 162 8.14 0.10 -9.47
CA MET A 162 7.19 0.59 -10.45
C MET A 162 6.14 1.47 -9.78
N VAL A 163 5.80 2.57 -10.43
CA VAL A 163 4.81 3.53 -9.93
C VAL A 163 3.77 3.84 -10.99
N ILE A 164 2.57 4.20 -10.52
CA ILE A 164 1.59 4.96 -11.28
C ILE A 164 1.78 6.43 -10.90
N HIS A 165 2.02 7.29 -11.89
CA HIS A 165 2.36 8.69 -11.65
C HIS A 165 1.61 9.65 -12.58
N SER A 166 1.67 10.95 -12.23
CA SER A 166 1.08 12.11 -12.92
C SER A 166 -0.45 12.07 -13.04
N MET A 167 -1.00 13.18 -13.54
CA MET A 167 -2.43 13.36 -13.85
C MET A 167 -3.00 12.27 -14.75
N TRP A 168 -2.14 11.75 -15.62
CA TRP A 168 -2.49 10.78 -16.63
C TRP A 168 -2.38 9.34 -16.11
N ASN A 169 -1.94 9.13 -14.86
CA ASN A 169 -1.67 7.83 -14.27
C ASN A 169 -0.88 6.94 -15.22
N LYS A 170 0.30 7.41 -15.65
CA LYS A 170 1.23 6.63 -16.48
C LYS A 170 2.06 5.69 -15.62
N LEU A 171 2.67 4.69 -16.27
CA LEU A 171 3.57 3.75 -15.62
C LEU A 171 5.02 4.17 -15.84
N ALA A 172 5.79 4.19 -14.76
CA ALA A 172 7.23 4.35 -14.81
C ALA A 172 7.92 3.45 -13.80
N PHE A 173 9.20 3.17 -14.02
CA PHE A 173 10.00 2.37 -13.12
C PHE A 173 11.42 2.89 -12.95
N CYS A 174 12.06 2.50 -11.85
CA CYS A 174 13.48 2.67 -11.59
C CYS A 174 14.01 1.51 -10.74
N LYS A 175 15.32 1.42 -10.58
CA LYS A 175 15.96 0.62 -9.54
C LYS A 175 16.41 1.51 -8.39
N PRO A 176 16.49 0.99 -7.15
CA PRO A 176 17.16 1.68 -6.06
C PRO A 176 18.56 2.17 -6.48
N GLY A 177 18.82 3.48 -6.33
CA GLY A 177 20.08 4.11 -6.73
C GLY A 177 20.14 4.62 -8.17
N ASP A 178 19.13 4.36 -9.01
CA ASP A 178 18.99 5.04 -10.30
C ASP A 178 18.81 6.56 -10.10
N ARG A 179 19.14 7.32 -11.15
CA ARG A 179 19.02 8.78 -11.17
C ARG A 179 17.88 9.30 -12.03
N GLU A 180 17.10 8.42 -12.65
CA GLU A 180 16.02 8.79 -13.56
C GLU A 180 14.89 7.77 -13.51
N TRP A 181 13.68 8.22 -13.83
CA TRP A 181 12.53 7.35 -14.05
C TRP A 181 12.42 6.98 -15.53
N LYS A 182 12.06 5.73 -15.81
CA LYS A 182 11.80 5.26 -17.17
C LYS A 182 10.31 5.01 -17.37
N THR A 183 9.65 5.84 -18.17
CA THR A 183 8.23 5.70 -18.50
C THR A 183 8.00 4.56 -19.50
N LEU A 184 6.92 3.80 -19.33
CA LEU A 184 6.53 2.76 -20.27
C LEU A 184 5.72 3.33 -21.43
N LYS A 185 6.09 2.98 -22.66
CA LYS A 185 5.30 3.29 -23.86
C LYS A 185 4.03 2.45 -23.89
N SER A 186 2.88 3.12 -23.93
CA SER A 186 1.60 2.45 -23.67
C SER A 186 0.45 2.91 -24.56
N GLY A 187 0.32 4.22 -24.83
CA GLY A 187 -0.89 4.78 -25.45
C GLY A 187 -2.15 4.65 -24.58
N ILE A 188 -2.10 3.86 -23.51
CA ILE A 188 -3.10 3.75 -22.45
C ILE A 188 -2.74 4.73 -21.33
N TYR A 189 -3.76 5.42 -20.86
CA TYR A 189 -3.72 6.34 -19.72
C TYR A 189 -4.69 5.85 -18.64
N HIS A 190 -4.67 6.49 -17.47
CA HIS A 190 -5.58 6.19 -16.37
C HIS A 190 -5.41 4.77 -15.82
N PHE A 191 -4.16 4.32 -15.66
CA PHE A 191 -3.89 3.10 -14.89
C PHE A 191 -4.47 3.25 -13.48
N GLN A 192 -5.14 2.21 -13.00
CA GLN A 192 -5.80 2.19 -11.68
C GLN A 192 -5.01 1.34 -10.69
N ASP A 193 -4.39 0.26 -11.15
CA ASP A 193 -3.60 -0.62 -10.28
C ASP A 193 -2.44 -1.31 -11.00
N ILE A 194 -1.41 -1.65 -10.23
CA ILE A 194 -0.22 -2.41 -10.59
C ILE A 194 0.04 -3.51 -9.57
N ILE A 195 0.58 -4.63 -10.01
CA ILE A 195 1.01 -5.74 -9.15
C ILE A 195 2.25 -6.43 -9.72
N PHE A 196 3.15 -6.87 -8.85
CA PHE A 196 4.23 -7.79 -9.22
C PHE A 196 3.82 -9.21 -8.87
N TYR A 197 3.67 -10.05 -9.88
CA TYR A 197 3.14 -11.41 -9.73
C TYR A 197 3.91 -12.36 -10.64
N LYS A 198 4.34 -13.50 -10.09
CA LYS A 198 5.08 -14.56 -10.81
C LYS A 198 6.20 -14.00 -11.72
N GLY A 199 6.99 -13.08 -11.19
CA GLY A 199 8.18 -12.53 -11.86
C GLY A 199 7.92 -11.38 -12.84
N ASN A 200 6.68 -10.94 -13.02
CA ASN A 200 6.33 -9.86 -13.96
C ASN A 200 5.46 -8.80 -13.29
N PHE A 201 5.54 -7.57 -13.80
CA PHE A 201 4.59 -6.52 -13.44
C PHE A 201 3.37 -6.60 -14.36
N TYR A 202 2.19 -6.53 -13.76
CA TYR A 202 0.91 -6.45 -14.43
C TYR A 202 0.19 -5.18 -13.99
N ALA A 203 -0.58 -4.60 -14.90
CA ALA A 203 -1.34 -3.39 -14.62
C ALA A 203 -2.74 -3.46 -15.23
N THR A 204 -3.65 -2.66 -14.70
CA THR A 204 -5.01 -2.46 -15.21
C THR A 204 -5.34 -0.96 -15.25
N ALA A 205 -6.26 -0.56 -16.12
CA ALA A 205 -6.63 0.84 -16.32
C ALA A 205 -8.16 1.02 -16.38
N LYS A 206 -8.61 2.28 -16.28
CA LYS A 206 -10.02 2.66 -16.53
C LYS A 206 -10.49 2.15 -17.91
N LEU A 207 -11.82 2.14 -18.10
CA LEU A 207 -12.49 1.72 -19.35
C LEU A 207 -12.32 0.23 -19.66
N GLU A 208 -12.48 -0.17 -20.92
CA GLU A 208 -12.44 -1.56 -21.39
C GLU A 208 -11.01 -2.11 -21.53
N VAL A 209 -10.06 -1.56 -20.78
CA VAL A 209 -8.69 -2.08 -20.72
C VAL A 209 -8.68 -3.30 -19.80
N GLY A 210 -8.19 -4.42 -20.33
CA GLY A 210 -7.92 -5.63 -19.55
C GLY A 210 -6.60 -5.55 -18.80
N ILE A 211 -5.98 -6.70 -18.55
CA ILE A 211 -4.65 -6.73 -17.93
C ILE A 211 -3.60 -6.52 -19.01
N VAL A 212 -2.65 -5.64 -18.73
CA VAL A 212 -1.40 -5.53 -19.47
C VAL A 212 -0.25 -6.09 -18.65
N GLN A 213 0.72 -6.69 -19.32
CA GLN A 213 2.01 -7.03 -18.74
C GLN A 213 3.02 -5.93 -19.11
N CYS A 214 3.90 -5.58 -18.18
CA CYS A 214 4.93 -4.59 -18.41
C CYS A 214 6.21 -5.28 -18.91
N ASP A 215 6.62 -4.95 -20.12
CA ASP A 215 7.87 -5.40 -20.73
C ASP A 215 8.92 -4.30 -20.58
N LEU A 216 9.96 -4.54 -19.76
CA LEU A 216 10.89 -3.50 -19.35
C LEU A 216 12.13 -3.38 -20.26
N CYS A 217 12.33 -4.29 -21.22
CA CYS A 217 13.53 -4.36 -22.06
C CYS A 217 13.22 -4.91 -23.47
N PRO A 218 13.95 -4.50 -24.51
CA PRO A 218 15.00 -3.47 -24.54
C PRO A 218 14.43 -2.04 -24.49
N GLU A 219 13.19 -1.84 -24.93
CA GLU A 219 12.44 -0.59 -24.80
C GLU A 219 11.22 -0.81 -23.90
N PRO A 220 11.09 -0.06 -22.78
CA PRO A 220 9.97 -0.21 -21.87
C PRO A 220 8.61 0.06 -22.51
N LYS A 221 7.69 -0.89 -22.39
CA LYS A 221 6.34 -0.81 -22.94
C LYS A 221 5.37 -1.69 -22.17
N VAL A 222 4.08 -1.50 -22.41
CA VAL A 222 3.04 -2.45 -21.96
C VAL A 222 2.57 -3.32 -23.12
N ILE A 223 2.24 -4.56 -22.82
CA ILE A 223 1.69 -5.53 -23.79
C ILE A 223 0.35 -6.06 -23.27
N PRO A 224 -0.70 -6.14 -24.11
CA PRO A 224 -1.96 -6.78 -23.71
C PRO A 224 -1.74 -8.22 -23.24
N PHE A 225 -2.28 -8.56 -22.07
CA PHE A 225 -2.10 -9.87 -21.45
C PHE A 225 -3.41 -10.66 -21.38
N ALA A 226 -4.46 -10.05 -20.81
CA ALA A 226 -5.80 -10.63 -20.69
C ALA A 226 -6.88 -9.60 -21.06
N PRO A 227 -8.03 -10.02 -21.59
CA PRO A 227 -9.14 -9.10 -21.89
C PRO A 227 -9.71 -8.50 -20.59
N PRO A 228 -10.49 -7.40 -20.66
CA PRO A 228 -11.25 -6.93 -19.51
C PRO A 228 -12.27 -7.99 -19.06
N VAL A 229 -12.62 -7.97 -17.78
CA VAL A 229 -13.70 -8.85 -17.27
C VAL A 229 -15.01 -8.51 -17.99
N TRP A 230 -15.28 -7.22 -18.19
CA TRP A 230 -16.44 -6.70 -18.90
C TRP A 230 -16.22 -5.26 -19.36
N ALA A 231 -17.13 -4.77 -20.20
CA ALA A 231 -17.09 -3.46 -20.84
C ALA A 231 -17.98 -2.42 -20.13
N ARG A 232 -17.74 -2.13 -18.84
CA ARG A 232 -18.39 -0.99 -18.15
C ARG A 232 -17.36 0.01 -17.63
N SER A 233 -17.75 1.28 -17.60
CA SER A 233 -16.83 2.42 -17.46
C SER A 233 -16.60 2.93 -16.03
N LEU A 234 -17.45 2.58 -15.05
CA LEU A 234 -17.51 3.25 -13.74
C LEU A 234 -16.95 2.42 -12.57
N GLU A 235 -16.07 1.45 -12.82
CA GLU A 235 -15.46 0.63 -11.76
C GLU A 235 -14.06 1.11 -11.37
N ASN A 236 -13.74 1.02 -10.08
CA ASN A 236 -12.37 1.01 -9.59
C ASN A 236 -11.87 -0.43 -9.61
N LYS A 237 -10.80 -0.68 -10.36
CA LYS A 237 -10.18 -2.01 -10.47
C LYS A 237 -8.95 -2.10 -9.58
N TYR A 238 -8.84 -3.21 -8.87
CA TYR A 238 -7.67 -3.57 -8.08
C TYR A 238 -7.10 -4.91 -8.51
N LEU A 239 -5.79 -5.06 -8.40
CA LEU A 239 -5.09 -6.32 -8.60
C LEU A 239 -4.56 -6.81 -7.25
N VAL A 240 -4.88 -8.06 -6.93
CA VAL A 240 -4.50 -8.68 -5.66
C VAL A 240 -4.02 -10.09 -5.91
N GLU A 241 -2.93 -10.48 -5.26
CA GLU A 241 -2.53 -11.87 -5.17
C GLU A 241 -3.14 -12.48 -3.91
N SER A 242 -3.81 -13.62 -4.06
CA SER A 242 -4.37 -14.39 -2.94
C SER A 242 -4.21 -15.89 -3.22
N CYS A 243 -3.61 -16.62 -2.29
CA CYS A 243 -3.37 -18.07 -2.39
C CYS A 243 -2.67 -18.52 -3.69
N GLY A 244 -1.74 -17.72 -4.20
CA GLY A 244 -0.98 -17.99 -5.43
C GLY A 244 -1.76 -17.73 -6.72
N GLU A 245 -2.94 -17.12 -6.63
CA GLU A 245 -3.81 -16.75 -7.75
C GLU A 245 -3.89 -15.23 -7.89
N LEU A 246 -3.97 -14.74 -9.13
CA LEU A 246 -4.17 -13.32 -9.42
C LEU A 246 -5.67 -13.03 -9.51
N LEU A 247 -6.12 -12.10 -8.69
CA LEU A 247 -7.48 -11.61 -8.65
C LEU A 247 -7.55 -10.18 -9.20
N GLN A 248 -8.57 -9.90 -10.00
CA GLN A 248 -9.08 -8.55 -10.18
C GLN A 248 -10.27 -8.36 -9.25
N VAL A 249 -10.28 -7.29 -8.48
CA VAL A 249 -11.45 -6.86 -7.72
C VAL A 249 -12.01 -5.59 -8.36
N SER A 250 -13.29 -5.60 -8.70
CA SER A 250 -14.02 -4.45 -9.20
C SER A 250 -14.87 -3.85 -8.09
N ARG A 251 -14.68 -2.57 -7.79
CA ARG A 251 -15.48 -1.79 -6.83
C ARG A 251 -16.41 -0.86 -7.58
N PHE A 252 -17.70 -0.97 -7.27
CA PHE A 252 -18.75 -0.13 -7.86
C PHE A 252 -19.16 0.94 -6.87
N LEU A 253 -19.23 2.16 -7.38
CA LEU A 253 -19.52 3.36 -6.60
C LEU A 253 -20.87 3.94 -7.02
N HIS A 254 -21.57 4.54 -6.06
CA HIS A 254 -22.69 5.43 -6.30
C HIS A 254 -22.23 6.85 -6.00
N TYR A 255 -22.24 7.72 -7.01
CA TYR A 255 -21.95 9.15 -6.85
C TYR A 255 -23.24 9.92 -6.56
N ASP A 256 -23.16 10.96 -5.73
CA ASP A 256 -24.31 11.83 -5.45
C ASP A 256 -24.72 12.65 -6.71
N ASP A 257 -23.76 12.97 -7.58
CA ASP A 257 -23.99 13.50 -8.94
C ASP A 257 -23.10 12.74 -9.94
N ASP A 258 -23.69 11.86 -10.75
CA ASP A 258 -22.97 11.05 -11.75
C ASP A 258 -22.26 11.87 -12.84
N ARG A 259 -22.52 13.18 -12.94
CA ARG A 259 -21.86 14.08 -13.90
C ARG A 259 -20.59 14.72 -13.34
N ASP A 260 -20.34 14.55 -12.04
CA ASP A 260 -19.20 15.12 -11.35
C ASP A 260 -18.38 13.99 -10.68
N GLU A 261 -17.27 13.61 -11.31
CA GLU A 261 -16.35 12.60 -10.73
C GLU A 261 -15.75 13.05 -9.39
N MET A 262 -15.86 14.34 -9.05
CA MET A 262 -15.43 14.90 -7.77
C MET A 262 -16.51 14.82 -6.69
N SER A 263 -17.74 14.41 -7.04
CA SER A 263 -18.86 14.29 -6.12
C SER A 263 -18.60 13.22 -5.05
N PRO A 264 -19.10 13.40 -3.81
CA PRO A 264 -19.11 12.34 -2.82
C PRO A 264 -19.69 11.04 -3.38
N TYR A 265 -19.12 9.92 -2.97
CA TYR A 265 -19.59 8.61 -3.37
C TYR A 265 -19.63 7.63 -2.20
N ASN A 266 -20.37 6.55 -2.40
CA ASN A 266 -20.38 5.40 -1.50
C ASN A 266 -20.19 4.10 -2.27
N THR A 267 -19.52 3.14 -1.66
CA THR A 267 -19.36 1.81 -2.25
C THR A 267 -20.66 1.02 -2.22
N ILE A 268 -21.06 0.51 -3.38
CA ILE A 268 -22.24 -0.34 -3.54
C ILE A 268 -21.87 -1.81 -3.33
N ILE A 269 -20.90 -2.30 -4.11
CA ILE A 269 -20.56 -3.72 -4.16
C ILE A 269 -19.12 -3.92 -4.64
N PHE A 270 -18.53 -5.03 -4.22
CA PHE A 270 -17.30 -5.56 -4.78
C PHE A 270 -17.57 -6.86 -5.52
N GLU A 271 -17.03 -7.00 -6.72
CA GLU A 271 -17.00 -8.27 -7.45
C GLU A 271 -15.56 -8.74 -7.63
N VAL A 272 -15.31 -10.03 -7.39
CA VAL A 272 -13.97 -10.61 -7.45
C VAL A 272 -13.89 -11.59 -8.60
N PHE A 273 -12.84 -11.49 -9.40
CA PHE A 273 -12.58 -12.34 -10.55
C PHE A 273 -11.16 -12.89 -10.50
N LYS A 274 -11.03 -14.19 -10.67
CA LYS A 274 -9.75 -14.86 -10.83
C LYS A 274 -9.37 -14.95 -12.29
N LEU A 275 -8.09 -14.66 -12.59
CA LEU A 275 -7.54 -14.90 -13.92
C LEU A 275 -7.04 -16.35 -14.05
N ASP A 276 -7.60 -17.10 -14.99
CA ASP A 276 -6.97 -18.33 -15.47
C ASP A 276 -5.82 -17.98 -16.41
N PHE A 277 -4.58 -18.29 -16.00
CA PHE A 277 -3.38 -17.95 -16.78
C PHE A 277 -3.22 -18.78 -18.05
N ASN A 278 -3.84 -19.96 -18.13
CA ASN A 278 -3.74 -20.83 -19.31
C ASN A 278 -4.65 -20.33 -20.43
N THR A 279 -5.90 -20.01 -20.09
CA THR A 279 -6.90 -19.56 -21.06
C THR A 279 -6.95 -18.04 -21.19
N ARG A 280 -6.37 -17.29 -20.25
CA ARG A 280 -6.45 -15.83 -20.11
C ARG A 280 -7.90 -15.35 -20.02
N THR A 281 -8.73 -16.10 -19.31
CA THR A 281 -10.14 -15.78 -19.06
C THR A 281 -10.42 -15.58 -17.59
N TRP A 282 -11.51 -14.87 -17.30
CA TRP A 282 -11.92 -14.55 -15.94
C TRP A 282 -12.94 -15.54 -15.41
N ILE A 283 -12.78 -15.93 -14.14
CA ILE A 283 -13.70 -16.78 -13.39
C ILE A 283 -14.18 -15.99 -12.19
N LYS A 284 -15.49 -15.78 -12.05
CA LYS A 284 -16.06 -15.08 -10.89
C LYS A 284 -15.81 -15.88 -9.61
N VAL A 285 -15.42 -15.18 -8.55
CA VAL A 285 -15.16 -15.73 -7.23
C VAL A 285 -16.23 -15.22 -6.28
N GLU A 286 -17.10 -16.13 -5.83
CA GLU A 286 -18.20 -15.82 -4.90
C GLU A 286 -17.76 -15.94 -3.43
N ASN A 287 -16.62 -16.60 -3.16
CA ASN A 287 -16.15 -16.85 -1.81
C ASN A 287 -14.62 -16.92 -1.75
N LEU A 288 -14.01 -16.17 -0.84
CA LEU A 288 -12.56 -16.11 -0.61
C LEU A 288 -12.06 -17.17 0.38
N GLY A 289 -12.95 -17.99 0.93
CA GLY A 289 -12.65 -18.98 1.96
C GLY A 289 -12.25 -18.33 3.28
N ASP A 290 -11.11 -18.76 3.82
CA ASP A 290 -10.51 -18.21 5.05
C ASP A 290 -9.55 -17.05 4.76
N ASN A 291 -9.77 -16.32 3.67
CA ASN A 291 -8.99 -15.13 3.34
C ASN A 291 -9.87 -13.88 3.31
N SER A 292 -9.19 -12.75 3.45
CA SER A 292 -9.77 -11.43 3.25
C SER A 292 -8.83 -10.55 2.44
N LEU A 293 -9.42 -9.63 1.69
CA LEU A 293 -8.70 -8.68 0.84
C LEU A 293 -8.68 -7.32 1.51
N PHE A 294 -7.59 -6.60 1.30
CA PHE A 294 -7.38 -5.24 1.79
C PHE A 294 -7.10 -4.37 0.58
N LEU A 295 -7.96 -3.39 0.35
CA LEU A 295 -7.97 -2.54 -0.83
C LEU A 295 -7.90 -1.06 -0.44
N GLY A 296 -7.38 -0.27 -1.36
CA GLY A 296 -7.33 1.18 -1.26
C GLY A 296 -6.19 1.73 -2.11
N HIS A 297 -6.20 3.04 -2.27
CA HIS A 297 -5.17 3.80 -2.96
C HIS A 297 -3.74 3.41 -2.54
N SER A 298 -3.55 3.28 -1.23
CA SER A 298 -2.25 3.11 -0.60
C SER A 298 -1.63 1.72 -0.73
N GLY A 299 -2.39 0.69 -1.08
CA GLY A 299 -1.89 -0.68 -1.17
C GLY A 299 -3.00 -1.71 -1.27
N THR A 300 -2.70 -2.82 -1.94
CA THR A 300 -3.61 -3.96 -2.12
C THR A 300 -2.94 -5.27 -1.75
N PHE A 301 -3.59 -6.08 -0.92
CA PHE A 301 -3.07 -7.39 -0.50
C PHE A 301 -4.16 -8.30 0.04
N SER A 302 -3.80 -9.56 0.27
CA SER A 302 -4.65 -10.56 0.92
C SER A 302 -3.98 -11.09 2.18
N ILE A 303 -4.77 -11.46 3.17
CA ILE A 303 -4.31 -12.21 4.36
C ILE A 303 -5.17 -13.44 4.56
N SER A 304 -4.57 -14.47 5.18
CA SER A 304 -5.33 -15.57 5.75
C SER A 304 -5.84 -15.20 7.14
N THR A 305 -7.15 -15.33 7.36
CA THR A 305 -7.75 -15.10 8.67
C THR A 305 -7.42 -16.20 9.69
N GLN A 306 -6.80 -17.30 9.25
CA GLN A 306 -6.26 -18.32 10.16
C GLN A 306 -5.01 -17.80 10.90
N ASP A 307 -4.25 -16.89 10.29
CA ASP A 307 -3.08 -16.26 10.88
C ASP A 307 -3.40 -14.94 11.60
N SER A 308 -4.48 -14.26 11.19
CA SER A 308 -4.96 -13.01 11.80
C SER A 308 -6.46 -13.10 12.13
N LEU A 309 -6.73 -13.67 13.30
CA LEU A 309 -8.08 -14.01 13.79
C LEU A 309 -8.98 -12.80 14.07
N GLU A 310 -8.39 -11.60 14.18
CA GLU A 310 -9.11 -10.34 14.36
C GLU A 310 -9.86 -9.88 13.11
N PHE A 311 -9.53 -10.43 11.93
CA PHE A 311 -10.21 -10.10 10.69
C PHE A 311 -11.27 -11.15 10.33
N LYS A 312 -12.41 -10.66 9.85
CA LYS A 312 -13.50 -11.51 9.35
C LYS A 312 -13.05 -12.14 8.04
N LYS A 313 -13.34 -13.42 7.84
CA LYS A 313 -13.11 -14.14 6.58
C LYS A 313 -14.12 -13.75 5.51
N ASN A 314 -13.80 -14.02 4.25
CA ASN A 314 -14.68 -13.74 3.11
C ASN A 314 -15.11 -12.26 3.04
N CYS A 315 -14.18 -11.37 3.37
CA CYS A 315 -14.42 -9.93 3.46
C CYS A 315 -13.40 -9.14 2.62
N VAL A 316 -13.83 -7.95 2.20
CA VAL A 316 -13.01 -6.91 1.60
C VAL A 316 -12.97 -5.73 2.57
N TYR A 317 -11.81 -5.48 3.15
CA TYR A 317 -11.49 -4.27 3.91
C TYR A 317 -11.05 -3.21 2.92
N PHE A 318 -11.70 -2.05 2.89
CA PHE A 318 -11.39 -1.02 1.91
C PHE A 318 -11.23 0.35 2.54
N LEU A 319 -10.30 1.12 1.98
CA LEU A 319 -10.12 2.54 2.24
C LEU A 319 -10.66 3.34 1.06
N ASP A 320 -10.81 4.64 1.27
CA ASP A 320 -11.30 5.56 0.25
C ASP A 320 -10.18 5.81 -0.78
N ASP A 321 -10.54 5.85 -2.06
CA ASP A 321 -9.59 6.09 -3.16
C ASP A 321 -9.49 7.56 -3.56
N TYR A 322 -10.37 8.43 -3.03
CA TYR A 322 -10.49 9.80 -3.51
C TYR A 322 -9.42 10.73 -2.93
N LEU A 323 -8.16 10.49 -3.29
CA LEU A 323 -7.00 11.17 -2.73
C LEU A 323 -7.15 12.71 -2.70
N THR A 324 -7.64 13.29 -3.79
CA THR A 324 -7.75 14.75 -3.95
C THR A 324 -8.69 15.38 -2.93
N ALA A 325 -9.74 14.68 -2.49
CA ALA A 325 -10.66 15.21 -1.48
C ALA A 325 -9.99 15.46 -0.11
N TYR A 326 -8.87 14.81 0.22
CA TYR A 326 -8.13 15.15 1.43
C TYR A 326 -7.50 16.56 1.40
N TYR A 327 -7.33 17.13 0.21
CA TYR A 327 -6.61 18.39 -0.01
C TYR A 327 -7.50 19.55 -0.49
N LEU A 328 -8.76 19.26 -0.84
CA LEU A 328 -9.72 20.26 -1.29
C LEU A 328 -10.54 20.84 -0.13
N SER A 329 -10.69 22.16 -0.10
CA SER A 329 -11.44 22.86 0.95
C SER A 329 -12.94 22.50 0.98
N GLU A 330 -13.46 21.97 -0.13
CA GLU A 330 -14.85 21.54 -0.29
C GLU A 330 -15.15 20.24 0.49
N PHE A 331 -14.12 19.50 0.88
CA PHE A 331 -14.20 18.25 1.63
C PHE A 331 -13.52 18.39 3.00
N PRO A 332 -14.06 19.20 3.93
CA PRO A 332 -13.40 19.50 5.20
C PRO A 332 -13.26 18.29 6.13
N GLN A 333 -13.98 17.19 5.87
CA GLN A 333 -13.86 15.93 6.61
C GLN A 333 -12.91 14.94 5.91
N GLY A 334 -12.39 15.29 4.73
CA GLY A 334 -11.72 14.36 3.83
C GLY A 334 -12.68 13.30 3.32
N CYS A 335 -12.14 12.11 3.04
CA CYS A 335 -12.87 11.02 2.42
C CYS A 335 -13.43 10.05 3.48
N THR A 336 -14.64 9.53 3.26
CA THR A 336 -15.42 8.76 4.25
C THR A 336 -15.83 7.36 3.81
N ASP A 337 -15.64 7.00 2.53
CA ASP A 337 -16.07 5.72 1.97
C ASP A 337 -15.07 4.60 2.30
N MET A 338 -15.14 4.15 3.55
CA MET A 338 -14.25 3.14 4.13
C MET A 338 -15.06 2.14 4.96
N GLY A 339 -14.77 0.86 4.83
CA GLY A 339 -15.48 -0.16 5.59
C GLY A 339 -15.02 -1.58 5.32
N VAL A 340 -15.90 -2.50 5.69
CA VAL A 340 -15.75 -3.94 5.46
C VAL A 340 -16.96 -4.41 4.67
N PHE A 341 -16.71 -4.87 3.45
CA PHE A 341 -17.72 -5.54 2.64
C PHE A 341 -17.63 -7.04 2.85
N ASN A 342 -18.74 -7.70 3.14
CA ASN A 342 -18.83 -9.15 3.25
C ASN A 342 -19.36 -9.74 1.94
N LEU A 343 -18.61 -10.63 1.29
CA LEU A 343 -19.01 -11.20 -0.02
C LEU A 343 -20.26 -12.10 0.08
N GLU A 344 -20.47 -12.75 1.22
CA GLU A 344 -21.61 -13.66 1.40
C GLU A 344 -22.92 -12.88 1.60
N THR A 345 -22.91 -11.86 2.45
CA THR A 345 -24.10 -11.04 2.72
C THR A 345 -24.29 -9.90 1.74
N GLN A 346 -23.24 -9.54 0.98
CA GLN A 346 -23.16 -8.37 0.10
C GLN A 346 -23.47 -7.04 0.82
N MET A 347 -23.07 -6.93 2.08
CA MET A 347 -23.30 -5.75 2.91
C MET A 347 -21.97 -5.06 3.25
N VAL A 348 -21.99 -3.72 3.24
CA VAL A 348 -20.92 -2.88 3.78
C VAL A 348 -21.21 -2.58 5.25
N GLU A 349 -20.21 -2.82 6.10
CA GLU A 349 -20.21 -2.43 7.50
C GLU A 349 -19.15 -1.35 7.76
N PRO A 350 -19.44 -0.32 8.57
CA PRO A 350 -18.42 0.64 9.01
C PRO A 350 -17.35 -0.05 9.86
N ALA A 351 -16.08 0.19 9.57
CA ALA A 351 -14.97 -0.49 10.26
C ALA A 351 -13.93 0.43 10.91
N PHE A 352 -14.01 1.74 10.63
CA PHE A 352 -13.04 2.73 11.08
C PHE A 352 -13.74 3.84 11.87
N PRO A 353 -13.08 4.45 12.87
CA PRO A 353 -13.65 5.59 13.58
C PRO A 353 -13.81 6.78 12.61
N THR A 354 -15.05 7.05 12.19
CA THR A 354 -15.42 8.11 11.24
C THR A 354 -15.50 9.50 11.87
N THR A 355 -15.22 9.63 13.17
CA THR A 355 -15.38 10.90 13.91
C THR A 355 -14.18 11.84 13.80
N GLN A 356 -13.12 11.46 13.07
CA GLN A 356 -11.88 12.22 12.98
C GLN A 356 -11.68 12.75 11.56
N VAL A 357 -11.42 14.05 11.44
CA VAL A 357 -11.03 14.70 10.18
C VAL A 357 -9.59 14.33 9.87
N TRP A 358 -9.38 13.69 8.73
CA TRP A 358 -8.05 13.31 8.25
C TRP A 358 -7.57 14.31 7.20
N ARG A 359 -6.33 14.79 7.32
CA ARG A 359 -5.74 15.73 6.34
C ARG A 359 -4.87 15.06 5.28
N THR A 360 -4.62 13.76 5.40
CA THR A 360 -3.99 12.93 4.38
C THR A 360 -4.61 11.52 4.45
N PRO A 361 -4.44 10.68 3.42
CA PRO A 361 -5.02 9.34 3.38
C PRO A 361 -4.54 8.43 4.50
N LEU A 362 -5.37 7.43 4.79
CA LEU A 362 -5.00 6.29 5.60
C LEU A 362 -4.19 5.31 4.73
N LEU A 363 -3.06 4.81 5.26
CA LEU A 363 -2.21 3.86 4.54
C LEU A 363 -2.24 2.48 5.18
N TRP A 364 -2.50 1.45 4.38
CA TRP A 364 -2.33 0.09 4.85
C TRP A 364 -0.86 -0.26 5.02
N ILE A 365 -0.44 -0.65 6.22
CA ILE A 365 0.91 -1.13 6.46
C ILE A 365 0.85 -2.58 6.90
N ILE A 366 1.49 -3.47 6.14
CA ILE A 366 1.91 -4.77 6.66
C ILE A 366 3.35 -4.58 7.12
N PRO A 367 3.64 -4.55 8.43
CA PRO A 367 4.97 -4.23 8.89
C PRO A 367 5.97 -5.27 8.40
N ASP A 368 6.96 -4.81 7.65
CA ASP A 368 8.01 -5.66 7.12
C ASP A 368 9.20 -5.66 8.08
N LEU A 369 9.42 -6.80 8.72
CA LEU A 369 10.59 -7.02 9.55
C LEU A 369 11.80 -7.52 8.74
N PHE A 370 11.64 -7.82 7.44
CA PHE A 370 12.67 -8.26 6.49
C PHE A 370 13.74 -7.22 6.17
N MET A 371 14.69 -7.01 7.10
CA MET A 371 16.05 -6.62 6.74
C MET A 371 16.77 -7.80 6.08
N GLY A 372 17.24 -7.61 4.85
CA GLY A 372 18.32 -8.41 4.28
C GLY A 372 19.62 -8.15 5.03
N GLU A 373 20.54 -9.11 5.00
CA GLU A 373 21.85 -9.01 5.66
C GLU A 373 22.61 -7.77 5.14
N PHE A 374 22.81 -6.78 6.01
CA PHE A 374 23.93 -5.85 5.82
C PHE A 374 25.17 -6.53 6.41
N LEU A 375 25.98 -7.14 5.55
CA LEU A 375 27.39 -7.32 5.86
C LEU A 375 27.97 -5.91 5.98
N ILE A 376 28.13 -5.45 7.22
CA ILE A 376 28.96 -4.30 7.53
C ILE A 376 30.38 -4.70 7.12
N SER A 377 30.82 -4.28 5.94
CA SER A 377 32.25 -4.28 5.64
C SER A 377 32.90 -3.24 6.54
N HIS A 378 33.75 -3.73 7.45
CA HIS A 378 34.61 -2.91 8.31
C HIS A 378 35.53 -1.99 7.53
#